data_AF-A0A927CXH4-F1
#
_entry.id   AF-A0A927CXH4-F1
#
_cell.length_a   1.000
_cell.length_b   1.000
_cell.length_c   1.000
_cell.angle_alpha   90.00
_cell.angle_beta   90.00
_cell.angle_gamma   90.00
#
_symmetry.space_group_name_H-M   'P 1'
#
loop_
_entity.id
_entity.type
_entity.pdbx_description
1 polymer ?
#
loop_
_entity_poly.entity_id
_entity_poly.type
_entity_poly.pdbx_seq_one_letter_code
_entity_poly.pdbx_strand_id
1 'polypeptide(L)'
;MSLRFKVIIMTSTIAIFGTIFLVHEMLHARKVTIFLQETPAYMIEDLNFDKYISEITYVKEEDRLHYDFELTEEIEKLSTMEKFAVFHIFSKQLRFRIINTDQMEQLLHEDFYITATVNDEVLEFEVLVSDKPAKLLNTKDTLRINNEIAYTIAEYLDDVTGIREQMEIEYVNGYSEWEIMEFAIRMHKLITIDGTDVKELSNASRLVTDAVLEEFGITYDQYIAIYKKYYLDIHTRS
;
A
#
# COMPACT_ATOMS: atom_id res chain seq x y z
N MET A 1 52.16 19.31 -7.20
CA MET A 1 50.72 19.30 -7.51
C MET A 1 50.19 20.73 -7.37
N SER A 2 49.62 21.32 -8.42
CA SER A 2 49.20 22.73 -8.42
C SER A 2 47.94 22.94 -7.55
N LEU A 3 47.77 24.15 -7.02
CA LEU A 3 46.58 24.53 -6.24
C LEU A 3 45.29 24.25 -7.03
N ARG A 4 45.30 24.51 -8.35
CA ARG A 4 44.19 24.20 -9.26
C ARG A 4 43.83 22.71 -9.28
N PHE A 5 44.82 21.83 -9.29
CA PHE A 5 44.59 20.39 -9.30
C PHE A 5 43.98 19.90 -7.98
N LYS A 6 44.38 20.47 -6.84
CA LYS A 6 43.78 20.15 -5.53
C LYS A 6 42.32 20.61 -5.45
N VAL A 7 42.01 21.80 -5.98
CA VAL A 7 40.64 22.34 -6.02
C VAL A 7 39.74 21.44 -6.88
N ILE A 8 40.21 21.03 -8.07
CA ILE A 8 39.47 20.15 -8.97
C ILE A 8 39.12 18.82 -8.27
N ILE A 9 40.11 18.17 -7.64
CA ILE A 9 39.88 16.91 -6.90
C ILE A 9 38.83 17.13 -5.82
N MET A 10 38.97 18.17 -5.00
CA MET A 10 38.04 18.44 -3.90
C MET A 10 36.60 18.67 -4.40
N THR A 11 36.43 19.45 -5.47
CA THR A 11 35.11 19.71 -6.06
C THR A 11 34.49 18.44 -6.66
N SER A 12 35.28 17.61 -7.34
CA SER A 12 34.80 16.34 -7.89
C SER A 12 34.41 15.36 -6.79
N THR A 13 35.18 15.29 -5.71
CA THR A 13 34.87 14.44 -4.55
C THR A 13 33.55 14.86 -3.89
N ILE A 14 33.33 16.17 -3.67
CA ILE A 14 32.07 16.68 -3.09
C ILE A 14 30.89 16.35 -4.01
N ALA A 15 31.03 16.56 -5.33
CA ALA A 15 29.99 16.24 -6.29
C ALA A 15 29.63 14.74 -6.29
N ILE A 16 30.64 13.86 -6.26
CA ILE A 16 30.43 12.40 -6.21
C ILE A 16 29.70 12.00 -4.92
N PHE A 17 30.12 12.50 -3.75
CA PHE A 17 29.43 12.19 -2.50
C PHE A 17 28.00 12.74 -2.48
N GLY A 18 27.77 13.94 -3.03
CA GLY A 18 26.42 14.50 -3.19
C GLY A 18 25.52 13.64 -4.07
N THR A 19 26.02 13.13 -5.20
CA THR A 19 25.26 12.23 -6.08
C THR A 19 24.97 10.88 -5.42
N ILE A 20 25.95 10.29 -4.72
CA ILE A 20 25.74 9.03 -3.98
C ILE A 20 24.67 9.22 -2.90
N PHE A 21 24.72 10.33 -2.16
CA PHE A 21 23.72 10.65 -1.15
C PHE A 21 22.32 10.81 -1.76
N LEU A 22 22.18 11.58 -2.84
CA LEU A 22 20.89 11.74 -3.53
C LEU A 22 20.34 10.42 -4.07
N VAL A 23 21.18 9.58 -4.69
CA VAL A 23 20.77 8.26 -5.17
C VAL A 23 20.36 7.36 -4.00
N HIS A 24 21.05 7.45 -2.86
CA HIS A 24 20.69 6.72 -1.65
C HIS A 24 19.32 7.14 -1.12
N GLU A 25 19.07 8.45 -0.99
CA GLU A 25 17.77 9.00 -0.57
C GLU A 25 16.66 8.60 -1.54
N MET A 26 16.87 8.70 -2.86
CA MET A 26 15.88 8.28 -3.85
C MET A 26 15.59 6.77 -3.79
N LEU A 27 16.62 5.93 -3.60
CA LEU A 27 16.45 4.49 -3.41
C LEU A 27 15.77 4.17 -2.08
N HIS A 28 16.02 4.95 -1.03
CA HIS A 28 15.39 4.81 0.27
C HIS A 28 13.90 5.17 0.20
N ALA A 29 13.56 6.34 -0.35
CA ALA A 29 12.19 6.78 -0.61
C ALA A 29 11.42 5.74 -1.44
N ARG A 30 12.00 5.25 -2.54
CA ARG A 30 11.38 4.21 -3.38
C ARG A 30 11.14 2.90 -2.62
N LYS A 31 12.07 2.49 -1.74
CA LYS A 31 11.91 1.28 -0.91
C LYS A 31 10.85 1.47 0.18
N VAL A 32 10.71 2.67 0.72
CA VAL A 32 9.66 3.02 1.69
C VAL A 32 8.28 3.01 1.02
N THR A 33 8.15 3.54 -0.20
CA THR A 33 6.90 3.50 -0.99
C THR A 33 6.43 2.07 -1.30
N ILE A 34 7.36 1.17 -1.66
CA ILE A 34 7.04 -0.25 -1.92
C ILE A 34 6.66 -0.99 -0.63
N PHE A 35 7.26 -0.62 0.51
CA PHE A 35 7.03 -1.33 1.77
C PHE A 35 5.81 -0.85 2.55
N LEU A 36 5.38 0.41 2.35
CA LEU A 36 4.08 0.87 2.83
C LEU A 36 2.93 -0.04 2.35
N GLN A 37 3.12 -0.78 1.25
CA GLN A 37 2.17 -1.77 0.74
C GLN A 37 2.01 -3.01 1.65
N GLU A 38 2.90 -3.21 2.63
CA GLU A 38 2.99 -4.37 3.52
C GLU A 38 2.71 -4.03 4.99
N THR A 39 1.54 -3.43 5.25
CA THR A 39 1.20 -2.79 6.54
C THR A 39 -0.05 -3.44 7.17
N PRO A 40 -0.25 -3.34 8.49
CA PRO A 40 -1.06 -4.25 9.29
C PRO A 40 -2.48 -4.40 8.80
N ALA A 41 -2.83 -5.63 8.44
CA ALA A 41 -4.08 -5.89 7.78
C ALA A 41 -5.32 -5.67 8.67
N TYR A 42 -5.15 -5.63 10.00
CA TYR A 42 -6.19 -5.24 10.94
C TYR A 42 -6.57 -3.74 10.83
N MET A 43 -5.65 -2.86 10.41
CA MET A 43 -5.95 -1.43 10.17
C MET A 43 -6.80 -1.23 8.92
N ILE A 44 -6.71 -2.18 7.99
CA ILE A 44 -7.47 -2.13 6.75
C ILE A 44 -8.92 -2.56 7.04
N GLU A 45 -9.21 -3.42 8.02
CA GLU A 45 -10.59 -3.83 8.37
C GLU A 45 -11.52 -2.66 8.76
N ASP A 46 -10.99 -1.55 9.27
CA ASP A 46 -11.75 -0.33 9.59
C ASP A 46 -12.18 0.49 8.36
N LEU A 47 -11.74 0.11 7.16
CA LEU A 47 -12.33 0.63 5.93
C LEU A 47 -13.62 -0.11 5.67
N ASN A 48 -14.71 0.63 5.82
CA ASN A 48 -16.07 0.14 5.78
C ASN A 48 -16.40 -0.40 4.38
N PHE A 49 -16.05 -1.67 4.14
CA PHE A 49 -16.41 -2.47 2.96
C PHE A 49 -17.89 -2.25 2.61
N ASP A 50 -18.71 -2.25 3.66
CA ASP A 50 -20.17 -2.12 3.62
C ASP A 50 -20.64 -0.77 3.05
N LYS A 51 -19.78 0.26 2.99
CA LYS A 51 -20.12 1.54 2.35
C LYS A 51 -20.22 1.40 0.82
N TYR A 52 -19.39 0.54 0.24
CA TYR A 52 -19.21 0.46 -1.22
C TYR A 52 -19.66 -0.89 -1.79
N ILE A 53 -19.83 -1.92 -0.97
CA ILE A 53 -20.20 -3.27 -1.40
C ILE A 53 -21.44 -3.73 -0.64
N SER A 54 -22.49 -4.15 -1.37
CA SER A 54 -23.73 -4.69 -0.80
C SER A 54 -23.68 -6.20 -0.59
N GLU A 55 -22.97 -6.93 -1.45
CA GLU A 55 -22.82 -8.39 -1.40
C GLU A 55 -21.47 -8.83 -1.97
N ILE A 56 -20.89 -9.90 -1.40
CA ILE A 56 -19.66 -10.54 -1.89
C ILE A 56 -19.96 -12.01 -2.13
N THR A 57 -19.72 -12.46 -3.36
CA THR A 57 -19.62 -13.89 -3.67
C THR A 57 -18.24 -14.19 -4.24
N TYR A 58 -17.75 -15.43 -4.06
CA TYR A 58 -16.48 -15.82 -4.66
C TYR A 58 -16.55 -17.23 -5.24
N VAL A 59 -15.82 -17.43 -6.33
CA VAL A 59 -15.66 -18.70 -7.01
C VAL A 59 -14.18 -18.95 -7.20
N LYS A 60 -13.72 -20.14 -6.83
CA LYS A 60 -12.38 -20.59 -7.19
C LYS A 60 -12.40 -21.13 -8.62
N GLU A 61 -11.62 -20.50 -9.49
CA GLU A 61 -11.29 -21.00 -10.83
C GLU A 61 -9.94 -21.76 -10.78
N GLU A 62 -9.51 -22.34 -11.91
CA GLU A 62 -8.34 -23.24 -11.92
C GLU A 62 -7.03 -22.56 -11.45
N ASP A 63 -6.87 -21.26 -11.72
CA ASP A 63 -5.65 -20.47 -11.50
C ASP A 63 -5.90 -19.13 -10.78
N ARG A 64 -7.14 -18.85 -10.38
CA ARG A 64 -7.52 -17.57 -9.78
C ARG A 64 -8.71 -17.65 -8.84
N LEU A 65 -8.79 -16.66 -7.97
CA LEU A 65 -9.94 -16.38 -7.12
C LEU A 65 -10.76 -15.26 -7.75
N HIS A 66 -11.98 -15.58 -8.13
CA HIS A 66 -12.93 -14.64 -8.69
C HIS A 66 -13.86 -14.15 -7.59
N TYR A 67 -13.95 -12.84 -7.39
CA TYR A 67 -14.89 -12.19 -6.50
C TYR A 67 -15.87 -11.34 -7.32
N ASP A 68 -17.16 -11.61 -7.17
CA ASP A 68 -18.21 -10.77 -7.73
C ASP A 68 -18.75 -9.85 -6.62
N PHE A 69 -18.70 -8.55 -6.88
CA PHE A 69 -19.24 -7.51 -6.01
C PHE A 69 -20.43 -6.81 -6.65
N GLU A 70 -21.45 -6.56 -5.83
CA GLU A 70 -22.46 -5.55 -6.15
C GLU A 70 -22.06 -4.24 -5.46
N LEU A 71 -21.96 -3.16 -6.24
CA LEU A 71 -21.45 -1.88 -5.77
C LEU A 71 -22.58 -0.89 -5.48
N THR A 72 -22.31 0.04 -4.57
CA THR A 72 -23.21 1.19 -4.36
C THR A 72 -22.94 2.31 -5.36
N GLU A 73 -23.95 3.14 -5.65
CA GLU A 73 -23.85 4.31 -6.55
C GLU A 73 -22.77 5.33 -6.11
N GLU A 74 -22.29 5.26 -4.86
CA GLU A 74 -21.22 6.14 -4.37
C GLU A 74 -19.90 5.93 -5.12
N ILE A 75 -19.64 4.73 -5.64
CA ILE A 75 -18.42 4.44 -6.39
C ILE A 75 -18.38 5.15 -7.76
N GLU A 76 -19.55 5.49 -8.33
CA GLU A 76 -19.64 6.17 -9.62
C GLU A 76 -19.13 7.60 -9.54
N LYS A 77 -19.28 8.22 -8.36
CA LYS A 77 -18.86 9.59 -8.09
C LYS A 77 -17.35 9.74 -7.96
N LEU A 78 -16.63 8.62 -7.82
CA LEU A 78 -15.18 8.58 -7.68
C LEU A 78 -14.50 8.75 -9.04
N SER A 79 -13.39 9.46 -9.05
CA SER A 79 -12.47 9.48 -10.18
C SER A 79 -11.86 8.10 -10.44
N THR A 80 -11.29 7.88 -11.64
CA THR A 80 -10.64 6.60 -11.98
C THR A 80 -9.54 6.20 -10.99
N MET A 81 -8.74 7.18 -10.54
CA MET A 81 -7.70 6.96 -9.53
C MET A 81 -8.30 6.53 -8.19
N GLU A 82 -9.36 7.20 -7.74
CA GLU A 82 -10.07 6.85 -6.49
C GLU A 82 -10.75 5.47 -6.59
N LYS A 83 -11.39 5.16 -7.73
CA LYS A 83 -11.92 3.82 -8.02
C LYS A 83 -10.81 2.77 -7.90
N PHE A 84 -9.66 2.99 -8.57
CA PHE A 84 -8.51 2.09 -8.48
C PHE A 84 -8.02 1.92 -7.04
N ALA A 85 -7.87 3.01 -6.29
CA ALA A 85 -7.44 2.98 -4.89
C ALA A 85 -8.38 2.12 -4.04
N VAL A 86 -9.70 2.28 -4.20
CA VAL A 86 -10.71 1.47 -3.50
C VAL A 86 -10.55 -0.01 -3.80
N PHE A 87 -10.47 -0.41 -5.09
CA PHE A 87 -10.28 -1.82 -5.44
C PHE A 87 -8.93 -2.38 -4.98
N HIS A 88 -7.86 -1.58 -5.05
CA HIS A 88 -6.54 -1.95 -4.54
C HIS A 88 -6.55 -2.20 -3.03
N ILE A 89 -7.35 -1.44 -2.29
CA ILE A 89 -7.57 -1.64 -0.86
C ILE A 89 -8.37 -2.92 -0.60
N PHE A 90 -9.46 -3.13 -1.35
CA PHE A 90 -10.31 -4.31 -1.23
C PHE A 90 -9.55 -5.60 -1.49
N SER A 91 -8.70 -5.62 -2.52
CA SER A 91 -7.90 -6.80 -2.83
C SER A 91 -6.98 -7.20 -1.66
N LYS A 92 -6.39 -6.21 -0.97
CA LYS A 92 -5.55 -6.45 0.22
C LYS A 92 -6.35 -6.99 1.39
N GLN A 93 -7.54 -6.43 1.65
CA GLN A 93 -8.41 -6.92 2.71
C GLN A 93 -8.92 -8.35 2.42
N LEU A 94 -9.27 -8.65 1.17
CA LEU A 94 -9.65 -10.01 0.77
C LEU A 94 -8.49 -10.99 0.97
N ARG A 95 -7.26 -10.61 0.56
CA ARG A 95 -6.04 -11.41 0.81
C ARG A 95 -5.82 -11.65 2.30
N PHE A 96 -6.04 -10.64 3.14
CA PHE A 96 -5.94 -10.81 4.58
C PHE A 96 -6.98 -11.77 5.15
N ARG A 97 -8.24 -11.68 4.71
CA ARG A 97 -9.27 -12.63 5.13
C ARG A 97 -8.84 -14.07 4.81
N ILE A 98 -8.24 -14.30 3.63
CA ILE A 98 -7.68 -15.60 3.23
C ILE A 98 -6.54 -16.06 4.15
N ILE A 99 -5.63 -15.16 4.55
CA ILE A 99 -4.53 -15.46 5.47
C ILE A 99 -5.05 -16.04 6.80
N ASN A 100 -6.25 -15.61 7.23
CA ASN A 100 -6.87 -16.10 8.46
C ASN A 100 -7.81 -17.32 8.24
N THR A 101 -7.70 -18.03 7.11
CA THR A 101 -8.45 -19.27 6.85
C THR A 101 -7.57 -20.51 6.90
N ASP A 102 -8.19 -21.67 7.15
CA ASP A 102 -7.53 -22.98 7.10
C ASP A 102 -6.99 -23.34 5.70
N GLN A 103 -7.38 -22.59 4.67
CA GLN A 103 -6.97 -22.79 3.27
C GLN A 103 -5.87 -21.83 2.82
N MET A 104 -5.30 -21.04 3.73
CA MET A 104 -4.30 -20.01 3.42
C MET A 104 -3.20 -20.51 2.47
N GLU A 105 -2.51 -21.63 2.79
CA GLU A 105 -1.37 -22.10 2.00
C GLU A 105 -1.71 -22.35 0.52
N GLN A 106 -2.96 -22.72 0.23
CA GLN A 106 -3.43 -22.94 -1.13
C GLN A 106 -3.82 -21.63 -1.83
N LEU A 107 -4.54 -20.75 -1.14
CA LEU A 107 -5.21 -19.59 -1.74
C LEU A 107 -4.32 -18.36 -1.87
N LEU A 108 -3.26 -18.31 -1.08
CA LEU A 108 -2.41 -17.14 -0.93
C LEU A 108 -1.63 -16.77 -2.19
N HIS A 109 -1.33 -17.76 -3.02
CA HIS A 109 -0.53 -17.62 -4.25
C HIS A 109 -1.39 -17.44 -5.50
N GLU A 110 -2.71 -17.48 -5.37
CA GLU A 110 -3.63 -17.36 -6.49
C GLU A 110 -3.76 -15.89 -6.92
N ASP A 111 -3.98 -15.69 -8.21
CA ASP A 111 -4.35 -14.39 -8.77
C ASP A 111 -5.77 -14.02 -8.31
N PHE A 112 -6.01 -12.72 -8.12
CA PHE A 112 -7.33 -12.22 -7.72
C PHE A 112 -7.95 -11.50 -8.90
N TYR A 113 -9.20 -11.84 -9.18
CA TYR A 113 -10.02 -11.16 -10.15
C TYR A 113 -11.27 -10.67 -9.44
N ILE A 114 -11.52 -9.37 -9.51
CA ILE A 114 -12.69 -8.75 -8.93
C ILE A 114 -13.51 -8.18 -10.08
N THR A 115 -14.74 -8.65 -10.22
CA THR A 115 -15.75 -8.09 -11.11
C THR A 115 -16.76 -7.33 -10.29
N ALA A 116 -17.16 -6.18 -10.81
CA ALA A 116 -18.13 -5.38 -10.14
C ALA A 116 -18.95 -4.60 -11.17
N THR A 117 -20.25 -4.49 -10.90
CA THR A 117 -21.17 -3.80 -11.81
C THR A 117 -21.86 -2.68 -11.06
N VAL A 118 -21.91 -1.50 -11.66
CA VAL A 118 -22.69 -0.37 -11.16
C VAL A 118 -23.38 0.28 -12.34
N ASN A 119 -24.72 0.28 -12.33
CA ASN A 119 -25.54 0.68 -13.47
C ASN A 119 -25.09 0.02 -14.79
N ASP A 120 -24.64 0.82 -15.76
CA ASP A 120 -24.17 0.36 -17.08
C ASP A 120 -22.63 0.20 -17.13
N GLU A 121 -21.89 0.54 -16.07
CA GLU A 121 -20.44 0.39 -15.98
C GLU A 121 -20.06 -0.99 -15.44
N VAL A 122 -19.26 -1.72 -16.22
CA VAL A 122 -18.59 -2.95 -15.78
C VAL A 122 -17.17 -2.60 -15.35
N LEU A 123 -16.84 -2.82 -14.09
CA LEU A 123 -15.51 -2.65 -13.52
C LEU A 123 -14.87 -4.02 -13.33
N GLU A 124 -13.66 -4.17 -13.84
CA GLU A 124 -12.87 -5.39 -13.66
C GLU A 124 -11.52 -5.01 -13.08
N PHE A 125 -11.20 -5.56 -11.92
CA PHE A 125 -9.96 -5.31 -11.23
C PHE A 125 -9.17 -6.61 -11.10
N GLU A 126 -8.04 -6.65 -11.80
CA GLU A 126 -7.16 -7.80 -11.89
C GLU A 126 -5.91 -7.55 -11.03
N VAL A 127 -5.59 -8.51 -10.17
CA VAL A 127 -4.46 -8.47 -9.24
C VAL A 127 -3.62 -9.71 -9.48
N LEU A 128 -2.59 -9.55 -10.31
CA LEU A 128 -1.67 -10.62 -10.64
C LEU A 128 -0.57 -10.72 -9.58
N VAL A 129 -0.43 -11.88 -8.94
CA VAL A 129 0.65 -12.17 -8.00
C VAL A 129 1.89 -12.52 -8.82
N SER A 130 2.98 -11.76 -8.62
CA SER A 130 4.23 -12.11 -9.29
C SER A 130 4.78 -13.46 -8.78
N ASP A 131 5.22 -14.33 -9.70
CA ASP A 131 5.84 -15.63 -9.42
C ASP A 131 6.86 -15.56 -8.26
N LYS A 132 6.69 -16.44 -7.25
CA LYS A 132 7.60 -16.83 -6.13
C LYS A 132 7.27 -16.22 -4.75
N PRO A 133 7.55 -16.97 -3.65
CA PRO A 133 6.77 -16.92 -2.41
C PRO A 133 6.98 -15.70 -1.52
N ALA A 134 7.63 -14.64 -2.00
CA ALA A 134 8.21 -13.63 -1.13
C ALA A 134 7.51 -12.27 -1.13
N LYS A 135 6.46 -12.03 -1.92
CA LYS A 135 5.80 -10.70 -1.91
C LYS A 135 4.32 -10.79 -2.23
N LEU A 136 3.52 -11.11 -1.21
CA LEU A 136 2.06 -11.13 -1.28
C LEU A 136 1.42 -9.83 -1.78
N LEU A 137 2.19 -8.74 -1.70
CA LEU A 137 1.72 -7.38 -1.91
C LEU A 137 2.46 -6.70 -3.08
N ASN A 138 3.37 -7.42 -3.74
CA ASN A 138 3.93 -7.01 -5.02
C ASN A 138 3.08 -7.58 -6.15
N THR A 139 1.98 -6.90 -6.40
CA THR A 139 0.97 -7.29 -7.37
C THR A 139 1.01 -6.36 -8.59
N LYS A 140 0.61 -6.87 -9.75
CA LYS A 140 0.41 -6.04 -10.95
C LYS A 140 -1.06 -5.73 -11.10
N ASP A 141 -1.50 -4.72 -10.36
CA ASP A 141 -2.91 -4.38 -10.30
C ASP A 141 -3.32 -3.55 -11.51
N THR A 142 -4.45 -3.92 -12.11
CA THR A 142 -5.01 -3.25 -13.28
C THR A 142 -6.51 -3.09 -13.09
N LEU A 143 -7.02 -1.86 -13.22
CA LEU A 143 -8.44 -1.57 -13.34
C LEU A 143 -8.80 -1.43 -14.81
N ARG A 144 -9.80 -2.20 -15.24
CA ARG A 144 -10.50 -2.02 -16.52
C ARG A 144 -11.91 -1.49 -16.26
N ILE A 145 -12.35 -0.58 -17.12
CA ILE A 145 -13.73 -0.08 -17.14
C ILE A 145 -14.26 -0.36 -18.54
N ASN A 146 -15.37 -1.07 -18.64
CA ASN A 146 -15.98 -1.49 -19.90
C ASN A 146 -14.96 -2.18 -20.84
N ASN A 147 -14.13 -3.07 -20.28
CA ASN A 147 -13.10 -3.86 -20.97
C ASN A 147 -11.90 -3.04 -21.52
N GLU A 148 -11.79 -1.75 -21.18
CA GLU A 148 -10.61 -0.92 -21.50
C GLU A 148 -9.76 -0.70 -20.25
N ILE A 149 -8.42 -0.75 -20.40
CA ILE A 149 -7.50 -0.43 -19.28
C ILE A 149 -7.68 1.03 -18.91
N ALA A 150 -8.22 1.26 -17.71
CA ALA A 150 -8.47 2.58 -17.19
C ALA A 150 -7.30 3.08 -16.33
N TYR A 151 -6.64 2.17 -15.60
CA TYR A 151 -5.58 2.54 -14.66
C TYR A 151 -4.74 1.33 -14.20
N THR A 152 -3.46 1.55 -13.90
CA THR A 152 -2.53 0.51 -13.43
C THR A 152 -1.85 0.90 -12.13
N ILE A 153 -1.30 -0.08 -11.40
CA ILE A 153 -0.53 0.16 -10.17
C ILE A 153 0.69 1.06 -10.41
N ALA A 154 1.30 1.00 -11.59
CA ALA A 154 2.45 1.84 -11.92
C ALA A 154 2.04 3.31 -12.03
N GLU A 155 0.92 3.60 -12.71
CA GLU A 155 0.35 4.94 -12.82
C GLU A 155 -0.11 5.46 -11.45
N TYR A 156 -0.79 4.61 -10.67
CA TYR A 156 -1.20 4.95 -9.31
C TYR A 156 -0.01 5.36 -8.43
N LEU A 157 1.08 4.58 -8.47
CA LEU A 157 2.26 4.88 -7.66
C LEU A 157 2.96 6.16 -8.09
N ASP A 158 2.96 6.49 -9.38
CA ASP A 158 3.53 7.75 -9.89
C ASP A 158 2.71 8.95 -9.41
N ASP A 159 1.38 8.88 -9.58
CA ASP A 159 0.45 9.93 -9.16
C ASP A 159 0.47 10.16 -7.63
N VAL A 160 0.40 9.08 -6.84
CA VAL A 160 0.44 9.16 -5.37
C VAL A 160 1.80 9.68 -4.87
N THR A 161 2.90 9.36 -5.55
CA THR A 161 4.22 9.91 -5.17
C THR A 161 4.21 11.43 -5.33
N GLY A 162 3.69 11.94 -6.46
CA GLY A 162 3.57 13.38 -6.69
C GLY A 162 2.65 14.09 -5.69
N ILE A 163 1.55 13.44 -5.28
CA ILE A 163 0.64 13.97 -4.25
C ILE A 163 1.33 14.02 -2.89
N ARG A 164 1.99 12.92 -2.47
CA ARG A 164 2.69 12.83 -1.19
C ARG A 164 3.78 13.87 -1.02
N GLU A 165 4.51 14.19 -2.08
CA GLU A 165 5.55 15.24 -2.06
C GLU A 165 4.98 16.65 -1.79
N GLN A 166 3.68 16.85 -2.01
CA GLN A 166 2.99 18.13 -1.78
C GLN A 166 2.25 18.19 -0.44
N MET A 167 2.17 17.07 0.29
CA MET A 167 1.44 17.01 1.55
C MET A 167 2.18 17.73 2.66
N GLU A 168 1.45 18.54 3.44
CA GLU A 168 1.99 19.12 4.67
C GLU A 168 2.19 18.00 5.69
N ILE A 169 3.43 17.90 6.18
CA ILE A 169 3.79 16.98 7.26
C ILE A 169 3.22 17.56 8.54
N GLU A 170 2.22 16.87 9.10
CA GLU A 170 1.66 17.26 10.40
C GLU A 170 2.46 16.60 11.54
N TYR A 171 2.18 17.05 12.76
CA TYR A 171 2.83 16.56 13.96
C TYR A 171 1.78 16.06 14.95
N VAL A 172 2.01 14.88 15.49
CA VAL A 172 1.17 14.28 16.53
C VAL A 172 2.05 13.95 17.73
N ASN A 173 1.65 14.46 18.89
CA ASN A 173 2.42 14.33 20.14
C ASN A 173 3.90 14.76 20.03
N GLY A 174 4.19 15.75 19.18
CA GLY A 174 5.55 16.29 18.98
C GLY A 174 6.40 15.56 17.94
N TYR A 175 5.91 14.48 17.35
CA TYR A 175 6.58 13.73 16.29
C TYR A 175 5.93 14.00 14.94
N SER A 176 6.71 14.02 13.87
CA SER A 176 6.12 14.10 12.54
C SER A 176 5.40 12.80 12.21
N GLU A 177 4.30 12.90 11.47
CA GLU A 177 3.57 11.72 11.00
C GLU A 177 4.44 10.78 10.18
N TRP A 178 5.41 11.32 9.44
CA TRP A 178 6.38 10.55 8.67
C TRP A 178 7.28 9.69 9.55
N GLU A 179 7.81 10.24 10.66
CA GLU A 179 8.62 9.48 11.61
C GLU A 179 7.84 8.31 12.22
N ILE A 180 6.55 8.53 12.52
CA ILE A 180 5.64 7.50 13.04
C ILE A 180 5.49 6.37 12.02
N MET A 181 5.26 6.71 10.75
CA MET A 181 5.13 5.73 9.66
C MET A 181 6.44 4.98 9.40
N GLU A 182 7.60 5.66 9.39
CA GLU A 182 8.89 5.01 9.23
C GLU A 182 9.19 4.02 10.36
N PHE A 183 8.81 4.34 11.59
CA PHE A 183 8.97 3.44 12.71
C PHE A 183 8.11 2.19 12.56
N ALA A 184 6.82 2.35 12.21
CA ALA A 184 5.92 1.23 11.94
C ALA A 184 6.49 0.28 10.87
N ILE A 185 7.04 0.86 9.80
CA ILE A 185 7.70 0.14 8.72
C ILE A 185 8.89 -0.67 9.24
N ARG A 186 9.78 -0.06 10.02
CA ARG A 186 10.94 -0.74 10.60
C ARG A 186 10.51 -1.89 11.52
N MET A 187 9.49 -1.67 12.34
CA MET A 187 8.97 -2.72 13.23
C MET A 187 8.40 -3.89 12.45
N HIS A 188 7.63 -3.63 11.39
CA HIS A 188 7.12 -4.70 10.54
C HIS A 188 8.25 -5.53 9.93
N LYS A 189 9.31 -4.89 9.40
CA LYS A 189 10.51 -5.59 8.87
C LYS A 189 11.28 -6.41 9.91
N LEU A 190 11.24 -6.00 11.17
CA LEU A 190 11.91 -6.72 12.26
C LEU A 190 11.12 -7.96 12.68
N ILE A 191 9.80 -7.87 12.66
CA ILE A 191 8.91 -8.95 13.12
C ILE A 191 8.70 -9.99 12.02
N THR A 192 8.65 -9.56 10.76
CA THR A 192 8.54 -10.43 9.60
C THR A 192 9.91 -10.70 9.01
N ILE A 193 10.11 -11.82 8.29
CA ILE A 193 11.37 -12.05 7.54
C ILE A 193 11.37 -11.09 6.33
N ASP A 194 11.73 -9.81 6.53
CA ASP A 194 11.67 -8.77 5.49
C ASP A 194 10.28 -8.61 4.82
N GLY A 195 9.18 -8.80 5.57
CA GLY A 195 7.80 -8.72 5.05
C GLY A 195 7.22 -10.06 4.58
N THR A 196 7.99 -11.15 4.64
CA THR A 196 7.66 -12.37 3.88
C THR A 196 7.04 -13.52 4.68
N ASP A 197 7.07 -13.49 6.02
CA ASP A 197 6.50 -14.59 6.83
C ASP A 197 5.02 -14.36 7.14
N VAL A 198 4.19 -15.04 6.37
CA VAL A 198 2.73 -14.86 6.31
C VAL A 198 2.04 -15.42 7.54
N LYS A 199 2.61 -16.45 8.17
CA LYS A 199 2.01 -17.11 9.34
C LYS A 199 1.96 -16.21 10.56
N GLU A 200 2.84 -15.22 10.64
CA GLU A 200 2.91 -14.26 11.75
C GLU A 200 2.27 -12.91 11.41
N LEU A 201 1.74 -12.68 10.19
CA LEU A 201 1.27 -11.36 9.76
C LEU A 201 0.15 -10.78 10.64
N SER A 202 -0.80 -11.59 11.10
CA SER A 202 -1.90 -11.13 11.97
C SER A 202 -1.41 -10.75 13.37
N ASN A 203 -0.44 -11.49 13.92
CA ASN A 203 0.21 -11.15 15.19
C ASN A 203 1.13 -9.94 15.04
N ALA A 204 1.94 -9.91 13.97
CA ALA A 204 2.86 -8.82 13.64
C ALA A 204 2.12 -7.50 13.50
N SER A 205 0.96 -7.53 12.85
CA SER A 205 0.07 -6.38 12.69
C SER A 205 -0.30 -5.69 14.01
N ARG A 206 -0.75 -6.48 14.99
CA ARG A 206 -1.08 -5.97 16.33
C ARG A 206 0.18 -5.51 17.06
N LEU A 207 1.26 -6.28 17.02
CA LEU A 207 2.52 -5.96 17.68
C LEU A 207 3.16 -4.66 17.17
N VAL A 208 3.14 -4.42 15.86
CA VAL A 208 3.61 -3.16 15.26
C VAL A 208 2.80 -1.98 15.80
N THR A 209 1.49 -2.18 15.93
CA THR A 209 0.59 -1.12 16.39
C THR A 209 0.83 -0.80 17.84
N ASP A 210 0.80 -1.81 18.71
CA ASP A 210 1.05 -1.62 20.13
C ASP A 210 2.39 -0.89 20.34
N ALA A 211 3.42 -1.27 19.60
CA ALA A 211 4.72 -0.60 19.63
C ALA A 211 4.67 0.86 19.16
N VAL A 212 3.92 1.19 18.11
CA VAL A 212 3.74 2.58 17.64
C VAL A 212 2.99 3.41 18.68
N LEU A 213 1.89 2.90 19.22
CA LEU A 213 1.08 3.61 20.21
C LEU A 213 1.90 3.86 21.49
N GLU A 214 2.71 2.89 21.92
CA GLU A 214 3.60 3.01 23.08
C GLU A 214 4.75 4.00 22.83
N GLU A 215 5.50 3.85 21.74
CA GLU A 215 6.68 4.69 21.44
C GLU A 215 6.32 6.16 21.30
N PHE A 216 5.23 6.46 20.58
CA PHE A 216 4.85 7.83 20.27
C PHE A 216 3.79 8.39 21.23
N GLY A 217 3.25 7.59 22.14
CA GLY A 217 2.20 8.01 23.07
C GLY A 217 0.95 8.52 22.37
N ILE A 218 0.58 7.92 21.24
CA ILE A 218 -0.59 8.29 20.43
C ILE A 218 -1.73 7.29 20.61
N THR A 219 -2.95 7.69 20.29
CA THR A 219 -4.11 6.79 20.29
C THR A 219 -4.19 5.97 19.01
N TYR A 220 -4.92 4.86 19.08
CA TYR A 220 -5.24 4.06 17.91
C TYR A 220 -5.88 4.88 16.78
N ASP A 221 -6.87 5.71 17.11
CA ASP A 221 -7.55 6.58 16.13
C ASP A 221 -6.59 7.56 15.45
N GLN A 222 -5.65 8.14 16.20
CA GLN A 222 -4.63 9.03 15.64
C GLN A 222 -3.73 8.26 14.67
N TYR A 223 -3.27 7.07 15.06
CA TYR A 223 -2.43 6.26 14.19
C TYR A 223 -3.19 5.81 12.92
N ILE A 224 -4.46 5.45 13.04
CA ILE A 224 -5.31 5.12 11.89
C ILE A 224 -5.53 6.33 10.98
N ALA A 225 -5.67 7.54 11.52
CA ALA A 225 -5.77 8.77 10.71
C ALA A 225 -4.48 9.01 9.91
N ILE A 226 -3.32 8.90 10.56
CA ILE A 226 -2.00 8.99 9.90
C ILE A 226 -1.90 7.92 8.81
N TYR A 227 -2.23 6.68 9.14
CA TYR A 227 -2.21 5.57 8.19
C TYR A 227 -3.11 5.85 6.98
N LYS A 228 -4.37 6.26 7.20
CA LYS A 228 -5.31 6.63 6.14
C LYS A 228 -4.77 7.75 5.25
N LYS A 229 -4.18 8.78 5.86
CA LYS A 229 -3.58 9.93 5.18
C LYS A 229 -2.44 9.52 4.24
N TYR A 230 -1.46 8.76 4.73
CA TYR A 230 -0.28 8.42 3.92
C TYR A 230 -0.51 7.21 3.01
N TYR A 231 -1.33 6.25 3.42
CA TYR A 231 -1.40 4.96 2.74
C TYR A 231 -2.59 4.81 1.78
N LEU A 232 -3.76 5.30 2.20
CA LEU A 232 -5.00 5.06 1.46
C LEU A 232 -5.35 6.22 0.54
N ASP A 233 -4.60 7.33 0.65
CA ASP A 233 -4.86 8.58 -0.07
C ASP A 233 -6.32 9.07 0.10
N ILE A 234 -6.99 8.58 1.15
CA ILE A 234 -8.32 9.02 1.52
C ILE A 234 -8.13 10.33 2.26
N HIS A 235 -7.96 11.40 1.50
CA HIS A 235 -8.22 12.72 2.03
C HIS A 235 -9.69 12.76 2.42
N THR A 236 -9.97 12.84 3.72
CA THR A 236 -11.24 13.41 4.15
C THR A 236 -11.22 14.86 3.69
N ARG A 237 -11.68 15.12 2.46
CA ARG A 237 -12.04 16.48 2.04
C ARG A 237 -13.22 16.88 2.94
N SER A 238 -12.90 17.51 4.06
CA SER A 238 -13.85 18.21 4.94
C SER A 238 -14.27 19.52 4.29
#